data_AF-A0A965JQH4-F1
#
_entry.id   AF-A0A965JQH4-F1
#
_cell.length_a   1.000
_cell.length_b   1.000
_cell.length_c   1.000
_cell.angle_alpha   90.00
_cell.angle_beta   90.00
_cell.angle_gamma   90.00
#
_symmetry.space_group_name_H-M   'P 1'
#
loop_
_entity.id
_entity.type
_entity.pdbx_description
1 polymer ?
#
loop_
_entity_poly.entity_id
_entity_poly.type
_entity_poly.pdbx_seq_one_letter_code
_entity_poly.pdbx_strand_id
1 'polypeptide(L)'
;MKTITYLISALTLSAASSVWASGEAIYKQACMACHGAGVAGAPKTGDKAKWAPLIKEGQAVLTAHGYVGVRGMPPKGGQPDLSVEGFASAVVYMANQSGGQWKEPDANLLQAIQKEIEKREKQLKKK
;
A
#
# COMPACT_ATOMS: atom_id res chain seq x y z
N MET A 1 5.30 54.22 -21.17
CA MET A 1 6.15 53.48 -20.21
C MET A 1 5.28 52.90 -19.10
N LYS A 2 4.99 51.60 -19.12
CA LYS A 2 4.44 50.85 -17.99
C LYS A 2 5.05 49.44 -18.03
N THR A 3 6.00 49.20 -17.14
CA THR A 3 6.69 47.91 -16.99
C THR A 3 5.74 46.90 -16.36
N ILE A 4 5.49 45.79 -17.05
CA ILE A 4 4.70 44.65 -16.55
C ILE A 4 5.70 43.64 -15.97
N THR A 5 5.73 43.55 -14.65
CA THR A 5 6.54 42.59 -13.90
C THR A 5 5.78 41.26 -13.86
N TYR A 6 6.27 40.24 -14.57
CA TYR A 6 5.75 38.88 -14.47
C TYR A 6 6.37 38.20 -13.23
N LEU A 7 5.55 37.95 -12.22
CA LEU A 7 5.90 37.10 -11.08
C LEU A 7 5.87 35.63 -11.54
N ILE A 8 7.06 35.07 -11.77
CA ILE A 8 7.24 33.63 -11.95
C ILE A 8 7.06 32.99 -10.57
N SER A 9 5.89 32.41 -10.32
CA SER A 9 5.66 31.59 -9.15
C SER A 9 6.34 30.24 -9.37
N ALA A 10 7.45 30.00 -8.66
CA ALA A 10 8.13 28.72 -8.68
C ALA A 10 7.29 27.69 -7.89
N LEU A 11 6.68 26.75 -8.60
CA LEU A 11 5.99 25.61 -8.00
C LEU A 11 7.06 24.64 -7.49
N THR A 12 7.36 24.70 -6.20
CA THR A 12 8.26 23.74 -5.55
C THR A 12 7.58 22.38 -5.51
N LEU A 13 8.08 21.45 -6.32
CA LEU A 13 7.68 20.05 -6.29
C LEU A 13 8.35 19.38 -5.07
N SER A 14 7.64 19.32 -3.94
CA SER A 14 8.09 18.58 -2.77
C SER A 14 8.04 17.08 -3.07
N ALA A 15 9.21 16.47 -3.29
CA ALA A 15 9.35 15.02 -3.25
C ALA A 15 9.15 14.57 -1.80
N ALA A 16 8.07 13.83 -1.54
CA ALA A 16 7.82 13.24 -0.24
C ALA A 16 8.84 12.12 -0.01
N SER A 17 9.86 12.39 0.81
CA SER A 17 10.83 11.38 1.25
C SER A 17 10.10 10.35 2.13
N SER A 18 9.96 9.12 1.65
CA SER A 18 9.48 8.02 2.50
C SER A 18 10.50 7.77 3.61
N VAL A 19 10.07 7.83 4.88
CA VAL A 19 10.89 7.45 6.05
C VAL A 19 11.34 5.98 6.05
N TRP A 20 10.90 5.21 5.06
CA TRP A 20 11.08 3.77 4.95
C TRP A 20 11.89 3.45 3.68
N ALA A 21 12.93 2.63 3.84
CA ALA A 21 13.94 2.40 2.81
C ALA A 21 13.52 1.46 1.68
N SER A 22 12.55 0.55 1.91
CA SER A 22 12.05 -0.42 0.93
C SER A 22 10.78 -1.14 1.40
N GLY A 23 10.10 -1.84 0.48
CA GLY A 23 8.97 -2.72 0.84
C GLY A 23 9.33 -3.82 1.84
N GLU A 24 10.55 -4.38 1.76
CA GLU A 24 11.06 -5.35 2.75
C GLU A 24 11.23 -4.70 4.13
N ALA A 25 11.78 -3.49 4.19
CA ALA A 25 11.95 -2.76 5.45
C ALA A 25 10.59 -2.49 6.10
N ILE A 26 9.59 -2.08 5.30
CA ILE A 26 8.21 -1.87 5.75
C ILE A 26 7.60 -3.17 6.25
N TYR A 27 7.76 -4.27 5.50
CA TYR A 27 7.32 -5.58 5.95
C TYR A 27 7.90 -5.94 7.32
N LYS A 28 9.21 -5.80 7.51
CA LYS A 28 9.88 -6.15 8.78
C LYS A 28 9.38 -5.32 9.96
N GLN A 29 9.17 -4.02 9.77
CA GLN A 29 8.81 -3.10 10.85
C GLN A 29 7.30 -3.04 11.13
N ALA A 30 6.44 -3.26 10.12
CA ALA A 30 4.98 -3.11 10.26
C ALA A 30 4.19 -4.42 10.13
N CYS A 31 4.57 -5.29 9.20
CA CYS A 31 3.71 -6.40 8.78
C CYS A 31 4.12 -7.76 9.38
N MET A 32 5.42 -7.95 9.62
CA MET A 32 6.03 -9.23 10.00
C MET A 32 5.50 -9.76 11.34
N ALA A 33 5.17 -8.89 12.29
CA ALA A 33 4.64 -9.28 13.60
C ALA A 33 3.40 -10.21 13.46
N CYS A 34 2.56 -9.97 12.45
CA CYS A 34 1.40 -10.82 12.17
C CYS A 34 1.68 -11.82 11.04
N HIS A 35 2.26 -11.36 9.93
CA HIS A 35 2.41 -12.16 8.71
C HIS A 35 3.65 -13.05 8.67
N GLY A 36 4.61 -12.89 9.59
CA GLY A 36 5.79 -13.75 9.66
C GLY A 36 5.48 -15.16 10.16
N ALA A 37 4.66 -15.27 11.22
CA ALA A 37 4.22 -16.54 11.79
C ALA A 37 2.76 -16.90 11.47
N GLY A 38 1.98 -15.97 10.90
CA GLY A 38 0.55 -16.15 10.64
C GLY A 38 -0.31 -16.00 11.91
N VAL A 39 0.05 -15.04 12.76
CA VAL A 39 -0.65 -14.77 14.03
C VAL A 39 -2.12 -14.45 13.77
N ALA A 40 -3.01 -14.98 14.61
CA ALA A 40 -4.46 -14.80 14.51
C ALA A 40 -5.05 -15.16 13.13
N GLY A 41 -4.41 -16.08 12.41
CA GLY A 41 -4.86 -16.51 11.07
C GLY A 41 -4.42 -15.58 9.94
N ALA A 42 -3.52 -14.61 10.19
CA ALA A 42 -2.94 -13.80 9.13
C ALA A 42 -2.29 -14.69 8.05
N PRO A 43 -2.43 -14.37 6.75
CA PRO A 43 -1.79 -15.11 5.69
C PRO A 43 -0.26 -15.00 5.83
N LYS A 44 0.39 -16.11 6.18
CA LYS A 44 1.83 -16.15 6.42
C LYS A 44 2.59 -15.84 5.13
N THR A 45 3.51 -14.89 5.15
CA THR A 45 4.40 -14.63 4.01
C THR A 45 5.21 -15.89 3.68
N GLY A 46 5.21 -16.28 2.41
CA GLY A 46 5.80 -17.53 1.92
C GLY A 46 4.80 -18.69 1.80
N ASP A 47 3.60 -18.58 2.36
CA ASP A 47 2.54 -19.59 2.22
C ASP A 47 1.85 -19.43 0.85
N LYS A 48 2.41 -20.08 -0.18
CA LYS A 48 1.90 -20.00 -1.55
C LYS A 48 0.43 -20.41 -1.67
N ALA A 49 -0.01 -21.40 -0.89
CA ALA A 49 -1.39 -21.89 -0.96
C ALA A 49 -2.38 -20.85 -0.45
N LYS A 50 -2.07 -20.19 0.68
CA LYS A 50 -2.91 -19.10 1.21
C LYS A 50 -2.85 -17.84 0.36
N TRP A 51 -1.71 -17.53 -0.24
CA TRP A 51 -1.54 -16.31 -1.04
C TRP A 51 -2.05 -16.43 -2.47
N ALA A 52 -2.10 -17.62 -3.06
CA ALA A 52 -2.60 -17.81 -4.42
C ALA A 52 -3.99 -17.18 -4.69
N PRO A 53 -5.04 -17.38 -3.86
CA PRO A 53 -6.31 -16.70 -4.08
C PRO A 53 -6.21 -15.18 -3.89
N LEU A 54 -5.40 -14.69 -2.94
CA LEU A 54 -5.21 -13.26 -2.69
C LEU A 54 -4.52 -12.57 -3.87
N ILE A 55 -3.50 -13.22 -4.44
CA ILE A 55 -2.78 -12.71 -5.61
C ILE A 55 -3.72 -12.66 -6.83
N LYS A 56 -4.68 -13.59 -6.95
CA LYS A 56 -5.69 -13.58 -8.03
C LYS A 56 -6.68 -12.41 -7.93
N GLU A 57 -6.89 -11.84 -6.75
CA GLU A 57 -7.71 -10.61 -6.60
C GLU A 57 -7.03 -9.41 -7.29
N GLY A 58 -5.71 -9.48 -7.48
CA GLY A 58 -4.92 -8.45 -8.14
C GLY A 58 -4.34 -7.41 -7.18
N GLN A 59 -3.26 -6.78 -7.61
CA GLN A 59 -2.45 -5.90 -6.77
C GLN A 59 -3.24 -4.70 -6.23
N ALA A 60 -4.09 -4.09 -7.05
CA ALA A 60 -4.87 -2.91 -6.63
C ALA A 60 -5.85 -3.23 -5.50
N VAL A 61 -6.62 -4.31 -5.66
CA VAL A 61 -7.65 -4.73 -4.70
C VAL A 61 -7.02 -5.20 -3.40
N LEU A 62 -6.03 -6.10 -3.49
CA LEU A 62 -5.40 -6.66 -2.30
C LEU A 62 -4.72 -5.56 -1.46
N THR A 63 -4.01 -4.65 -2.13
CA THR A 63 -3.35 -3.51 -1.48
C THR A 63 -4.38 -2.59 -0.82
N ALA A 64 -5.41 -2.17 -1.55
CA ALA A 64 -6.41 -1.24 -1.04
C ALA A 64 -7.17 -1.81 0.17
N HIS A 65 -7.58 -3.08 0.11
CA HIS A 65 -8.34 -3.69 1.19
C HIS A 65 -7.46 -3.94 2.43
N GLY A 66 -6.20 -4.32 2.24
CA GLY A 66 -5.22 -4.38 3.33
C GLY A 66 -4.96 -3.00 3.95
N TYR A 67 -4.84 -1.97 3.13
CA TYR A 67 -4.59 -0.59 3.59
C TYR A 67 -5.75 -0.03 4.42
N VAL A 68 -6.99 -0.27 4.00
CA VAL A 68 -8.19 0.14 4.75
C VAL A 68 -8.36 -0.68 6.04
N GLY A 69 -7.78 -1.88 6.09
CA GLY A 69 -7.97 -2.85 7.17
C GLY A 69 -9.04 -3.88 6.80
N VAL A 70 -8.80 -5.13 7.21
CA VAL A 70 -9.65 -6.26 6.86
C VAL A 70 -9.62 -7.34 7.94
N ARG A 71 -10.80 -7.74 8.44
CA ARG A 71 -10.93 -8.70 9.55
C ARG A 71 -10.16 -8.19 10.77
N GLY A 72 -9.19 -8.95 11.28
CA GLY A 72 -8.32 -8.54 12.38
C GLY A 72 -7.11 -7.69 11.98
N MET A 73 -6.90 -7.42 10.69
CA MET A 73 -5.80 -6.57 10.23
C MET A 73 -6.16 -5.09 10.41
N PRO A 74 -5.38 -4.31 11.20
CA PRO A 74 -5.64 -2.89 11.40
C PRO A 74 -5.40 -2.08 10.11
N PRO A 75 -6.04 -0.91 9.96
CA PRO A 75 -5.76 0.02 8.87
C PRO A 75 -4.26 0.35 8.79
N LYS A 76 -3.75 0.50 7.57
CA LYS A 76 -2.34 0.82 7.25
C LYS A 76 -1.33 -0.14 7.88
N GLY A 77 -1.73 -1.37 8.22
CA GLY A 77 -0.86 -2.31 8.94
C GLY A 77 -0.52 -1.85 10.36
N GLY A 78 -1.34 -0.99 10.96
CA GLY A 78 -1.12 -0.44 12.31
C GLY A 78 -0.14 0.72 12.37
N GLN A 79 0.29 1.26 11.23
CA GLN A 79 1.23 2.38 11.13
C GLN A 79 0.51 3.63 10.58
N PRO A 80 0.14 4.61 11.42
CA PRO A 80 -0.65 5.77 11.00
C PRO A 80 -0.03 6.59 9.86
N ASP A 81 1.30 6.67 9.86
CA ASP A 81 2.09 7.49 8.92
C ASP A 81 2.52 6.72 7.67
N LEU A 82 2.12 5.45 7.53
CA LEU A 82 2.45 4.67 6.35
C LEU A 82 1.63 5.12 5.14
N SER A 83 2.33 5.59 4.11
CA SER A 83 1.72 6.00 2.84
C SER A 83 1.15 4.79 2.09
N VAL A 84 0.22 5.06 1.16
CA VAL A 84 -0.33 4.02 0.28
C VAL A 84 0.76 3.37 -0.57
N GLU A 85 1.70 4.16 -1.08
CA GLU A 85 2.84 3.65 -1.85
C GLU A 85 3.73 2.74 -1.03
N GLY A 86 4.14 3.16 0.17
CA GLY A 86 4.97 2.32 1.06
C GLY A 86 4.26 1.02 1.45
N PHE A 87 2.96 1.10 1.76
CA PHE A 87 2.16 -0.09 2.03
C PHE A 87 2.09 -1.01 0.81
N ALA A 88 1.89 -0.46 -0.39
CA ALA A 88 1.88 -1.22 -1.63
C ALA A 88 3.21 -1.94 -1.88
N SER A 89 4.35 -1.29 -1.65
CA SER A 89 5.67 -1.91 -1.74
C SER A 89 5.85 -3.07 -0.75
N ALA A 90 5.33 -2.95 0.48
CA ALA A 90 5.33 -4.06 1.43
C ALA A 90 4.46 -5.24 0.95
N VAL A 91 3.30 -4.95 0.37
CA VAL A 91 2.41 -5.96 -0.21
C VAL A 91 3.07 -6.65 -1.41
N VAL A 92 3.79 -5.92 -2.28
CA VAL A 92 4.60 -6.48 -3.37
C VAL A 92 5.63 -7.45 -2.84
N TYR A 93 6.39 -7.04 -1.82
CA TYR A 93 7.37 -7.91 -1.16
C TYR A 93 6.72 -9.20 -0.67
N MET A 94 5.64 -9.10 0.11
CA MET A 94 4.94 -10.26 0.69
C MET A 94 4.36 -11.18 -0.39
N ALA A 95 3.72 -10.62 -1.41
CA ALA A 95 3.15 -11.39 -2.52
C ALA A 95 4.25 -12.13 -3.29
N ASN A 96 5.37 -11.47 -3.58
CA ASN A 96 6.48 -12.06 -4.35
C ASN A 96 7.19 -13.18 -3.58
N GLN A 97 7.35 -13.02 -2.26
CA GLN A 97 7.82 -14.13 -1.41
C GLN A 97 6.82 -15.31 -1.38
N SER A 98 5.56 -15.06 -1.73
CA SER A 98 4.46 -16.03 -1.66
C SER A 98 3.99 -16.53 -3.03
N GLY A 99 4.82 -16.41 -4.06
CA GLY A 99 4.56 -16.94 -5.41
C GLY A 99 3.97 -15.93 -6.40
N GLY A 100 3.85 -14.66 -6.02
CA GLY A 100 3.54 -13.55 -6.91
C GLY A 100 4.76 -13.11 -7.74
N GLN A 101 4.49 -12.28 -8.76
CA GLN A 101 5.51 -11.64 -9.60
C GLN A 101 5.08 -10.20 -9.90
N TRP A 102 4.73 -9.47 -8.85
CA TRP A 102 4.30 -8.08 -8.93
C TRP A 102 5.48 -7.13 -9.01
N LYS A 103 5.28 -6.06 -9.77
CA LYS A 103 6.20 -4.93 -9.83
C LYS A 103 5.79 -3.90 -8.78
N GLU A 104 6.73 -3.04 -8.42
CA GLU A 104 6.40 -1.82 -7.68
C GLU A 104 5.33 -1.02 -8.45
N PRO A 105 4.39 -0.37 -7.74
CA PRO A 105 3.27 0.29 -8.38
C PRO A 105 3.72 1.56 -9.11
N ASP A 106 3.34 1.66 -10.37
CA ASP A 106 3.45 2.92 -11.12
C ASP A 106 2.32 3.90 -10.74
N ALA A 107 2.36 5.10 -11.31
CA ALA A 107 1.36 6.14 -11.04
C ALA A 107 -0.09 5.70 -11.38
N ASN A 108 -0.27 4.87 -12.41
CA ASN A 108 -1.60 4.40 -12.81
C ASN A 108 -2.14 3.39 -11.79
N LEU A 109 -1.29 2.47 -11.34
CA LEU A 109 -1.65 1.49 -10.33
C LEU A 109 -1.90 2.16 -8.98
N LEU A 110 -1.09 3.15 -8.58
CA LEU A 110 -1.35 3.94 -7.37
C LEU A 110 -2.71 4.65 -7.44
N GLN A 111 -3.07 5.21 -8.61
CA GLN A 111 -4.38 5.80 -8.80
C GLN A 111 -5.51 4.75 -8.68
N ALA A 112 -5.32 3.55 -9.23
CA ALA A 112 -6.28 2.46 -9.12
C ALA A 112 -6.45 1.99 -7.66
N ILE A 113 -5.36 1.87 -6.91
CA ILE A 113 -5.36 1.56 -5.47
C ILE A 113 -6.16 2.63 -4.72
N GLN A 114 -5.89 3.92 -4.96
CA GLN A 114 -6.58 5.01 -4.29
C GLN A 114 -8.08 5.02 -4.56
N LYS A 115 -8.49 4.79 -5.82
CA LYS A 115 -9.91 4.66 -6.19
C LYS A 115 -10.58 3.48 -5.47
N GLU A 116 -9.90 2.34 -5.35
CA GLU A 116 -10.43 1.18 -4.63
C GLU A 116 -10.48 1.41 -3.11
N ILE A 117 -9.51 2.12 -2.52
CA ILE A 117 -9.55 2.57 -1.12
C ILE A 117 -10.82 3.39 -0.85
N GLU A 118 -11.05 4.45 -1.62
CA GLU A 118 -12.22 5.32 -1.45
C GLU A 118 -13.54 4.54 -1.59
N LYS A 119 -13.60 3.64 -2.57
CA LYS A 119 -14.76 2.77 -2.77
C LYS A 119 -14.97 1.86 -1.57
N ARG A 120 -13.92 1.24 -1.05
CA ARG A 120 -14.01 0.33 0.10
C ARG A 120 -14.43 1.06 1.37
N GLU A 121 -13.88 2.24 1.62
CA GLU A 121 -14.28 3.11 2.74
C GLU A 121 -15.76 3.51 2.64
N LYS A 122 -16.21 3.92 1.45
CA LYS A 122 -17.63 4.22 1.20
C LYS A 122 -18.53 3.01 1.46
N GLN A 123 -18.09 1.81 1.10
CA GLN A 123 -18.83 0.57 1.39
C GLN A 123 -18.86 0.26 2.88
N LEU A 124 -17.78 0.50 3.62
CA LEU A 124 -17.74 0.27 5.06
C LEU A 124 -18.64 1.25 5.82
N LYS A 125 -18.70 2.52 5.41
CA LYS A 125 -19.58 3.53 6.02
C LYS A 125 -21.07 3.26 5.81
N LYS A 126 -21.43 2.37 4.89
CA LYS A 126 -22.82 1.98 4.61
C LYS A 126 -23.29 0.75 5.39
N LYS A 127 -22.37 0.07 6.07
CA LYS A 127 -22.68 -1.10 6.92
C LYS A 127 -22.83 -0.65 8.36
#